data_AF-A0A837ZSK6-F1
#
_entry.id   AF-A0A837ZSK6-F1
#
_cell.length_a   1.000
_cell.length_b   1.000
_cell.length_c   1.000
_cell.angle_alpha   90.00
_cell.angle_beta   90.00
_cell.angle_gamma   90.00
#
_symmetry.space_group_name_H-M   'P 1'
#
loop_
_entity.id
_entity.type
_entity.pdbx_description
1 polymer ?
#
loop_
_entity_poly.entity_id
_entity_poly.type
_entity_poly.pdbx_seq_one_letter_code
_entity_poly.pdbx_strand_id
1 'polypeptide(L)'
;MGVGLVSACSAAAATDDLVVGDCVNLSGTDQQAKIVKKPCGSPQSNFKVFAKTATDTDCPRDADSSYYAKRGFGRKSQALCLDIDWVVGSCMNVPDKWDGDPVRVDCNDRNAQNKKRATQVLQGVSTADDCMTALGYPYIDRNFTVCVEELP
;
A
#
# COMPACT_ATOMS: atom_id res chain seq x y z
N MET A 1 24.55 -38.12 -4.05
CA MET A 1 25.17 -37.12 -3.17
C MET A 1 24.84 -35.75 -3.73
N GLY A 2 24.09 -34.92 -2.99
CA GLY A 2 23.81 -33.53 -3.37
C GLY A 2 22.34 -33.13 -3.23
N VAL A 3 21.86 -33.02 -2.00
CA VAL A 3 20.57 -32.41 -1.64
C VAL A 3 20.74 -30.89 -1.68
N GLY A 4 19.81 -30.18 -2.30
CA GLY A 4 19.73 -28.71 -2.31
C GLY A 4 18.28 -28.25 -2.19
N LEU A 5 17.67 -28.49 -1.03
CA LEU A 5 16.39 -27.92 -0.64
C LEU A 5 16.59 -26.42 -0.37
N VAL A 6 15.93 -25.55 -1.13
CA VAL A 6 15.62 -24.18 -0.68
C VAL A 6 14.12 -23.99 -0.80
N SER A 7 13.42 -24.48 0.22
CA SER A 7 12.02 -24.16 0.48
C SER A 7 11.98 -22.69 0.93
N ALA A 8 11.69 -21.78 -0.01
CA ALA A 8 11.40 -20.39 0.30
C ALA A 8 10.01 -20.30 0.96
N CYS A 9 9.95 -20.60 2.26
CA CYS A 9 8.79 -20.26 3.06
C CYS A 9 8.66 -18.74 3.05
N SER A 10 7.61 -18.23 2.38
CA SER A 10 7.23 -16.82 2.43
C SER A 10 6.74 -16.49 3.85
N ALA A 11 7.69 -16.29 4.76
CA ALA A 11 7.42 -15.81 6.10
C ALA A 11 6.71 -14.45 5.99
N ALA A 12 5.68 -14.25 6.81
CA ALA A 12 5.21 -12.90 7.10
C ALA A 12 6.44 -12.08 7.51
N ALA A 13 6.65 -10.92 6.89
CA ALA A 13 7.75 -10.07 7.32
C ALA A 13 7.44 -9.66 8.77
N ALA A 14 8.38 -9.91 9.68
CA ALA A 14 8.27 -9.29 10.99
C ALA A 14 8.29 -7.77 10.76
N THR A 15 7.38 -7.03 11.40
CA THR A 15 7.32 -5.56 11.21
C THR A 15 8.60 -4.83 11.61
N ASP A 16 9.50 -5.51 12.33
CA ASP A 16 10.85 -5.04 12.64
C ASP A 16 11.75 -4.93 11.41
N ASP A 17 11.59 -5.81 10.41
CA ASP A 17 12.44 -5.86 9.21
C ASP A 17 12.01 -4.88 8.12
N LEU A 18 10.77 -4.38 8.21
CA LEU A 18 10.24 -3.36 7.30
C LEU A 18 10.76 -2.00 7.74
N VAL A 19 11.22 -1.17 6.81
CA VAL A 19 11.62 0.22 7.09
C VAL A 19 10.77 1.21 6.28
N VAL A 20 10.82 2.49 6.65
CA VAL A 20 10.18 3.54 5.85
C VAL A 20 10.77 3.52 4.43
N GLY A 21 9.88 3.53 3.44
CA GLY A 21 10.22 3.40 2.03
C GLY A 21 10.04 1.97 1.48
N ASP A 22 9.95 0.95 2.33
CA ASP A 22 9.70 -0.41 1.88
C ASP A 22 8.28 -0.56 1.34
N CYS A 23 8.14 -1.34 0.28
CA CYS A 23 6.85 -1.75 -0.23
C CYS A 23 6.50 -3.16 0.21
N VAL A 24 5.21 -3.41 0.29
CA VAL A 24 4.65 -4.61 0.91
C VAL A 24 3.44 -5.09 0.13
N ASN A 25 3.16 -6.38 0.30
CA ASN A 25 1.84 -6.93 0.12
C ASN A 25 1.15 -6.98 1.49
N LEU A 26 0.12 -6.17 1.68
CA LEU A 26 -0.87 -6.36 2.74
C LEU A 26 -2.01 -7.21 2.18
N SER A 27 -2.41 -8.24 2.91
CA SER A 27 -3.50 -9.13 2.53
C SER A 27 -4.16 -9.75 3.77
N GLY A 28 -5.32 -10.36 3.59
CA GLY A 28 -6.07 -11.01 4.67
C GLY A 28 -7.24 -10.15 5.13
N THR A 29 -7.74 -10.42 6.34
CA THR A 29 -8.81 -9.64 6.97
C THR A 29 -8.24 -8.81 8.12
N ASP A 30 -8.99 -7.83 8.61
CA ASP A 30 -8.55 -6.99 9.74
C ASP A 30 -8.07 -7.79 10.97
N GLN A 31 -8.63 -8.97 11.20
CA GLN A 31 -8.25 -9.85 12.31
C GLN A 31 -7.08 -10.79 12.00
N GLN A 32 -6.80 -11.03 10.71
CA GLN A 32 -5.80 -11.98 10.23
C GLN A 32 -4.95 -11.38 9.11
N ALA A 33 -4.58 -10.10 9.27
CA ALA A 33 -3.81 -9.38 8.27
C ALA A 33 -2.37 -9.90 8.23
N LYS A 34 -1.87 -10.16 7.01
CA LYS A 34 -0.52 -10.58 6.72
C LYS A 34 0.18 -9.51 5.90
N ILE A 35 1.36 -9.11 6.35
CA ILE A 35 2.23 -8.19 5.64
C ILE A 35 3.51 -8.91 5.18
N VAL A 36 3.89 -8.72 3.92
CA VAL A 36 5.09 -9.32 3.34
C VAL A 36 5.84 -8.28 2.52
N LYS A 37 7.14 -8.08 2.75
CA LYS A 37 7.96 -7.18 1.94
C LYS A 37 7.96 -7.61 0.47
N LYS A 38 7.78 -6.66 -0.44
CA LYS A 38 7.81 -6.85 -1.88
C LYS A 38 8.63 -5.73 -2.55
N PRO A 39 9.21 -5.97 -3.73
CA PRO A 39 9.78 -4.90 -4.51
C PRO A 39 8.71 -3.85 -4.86
N CYS A 40 9.01 -2.58 -4.66
CA CYS A 40 8.13 -1.47 -5.04
C CYS A 40 7.80 -1.52 -6.53
N GLY A 41 6.55 -1.23 -6.89
CA GLY A 41 6.07 -1.31 -8.27
C GLY A 41 5.87 -2.73 -8.80
N SER A 42 6.19 -3.78 -8.03
CA SER A 42 5.95 -5.15 -8.47
C SER A 42 4.45 -5.48 -8.51
N PRO A 43 4.00 -6.46 -9.32
CA PRO A 43 2.61 -6.92 -9.36
C PRO A 43 2.04 -7.39 -8.02
N GLN A 44 2.92 -7.71 -7.06
CA GLN A 44 2.53 -8.18 -5.73
C GLN A 44 2.54 -7.08 -4.68
N SER A 45 3.08 -5.90 -4.99
CA SER A 45 3.15 -4.77 -4.07
C SER A 45 1.89 -3.93 -4.18
N ASN A 46 1.19 -3.73 -3.06
CA ASN A 46 0.01 -2.87 -3.00
C ASN A 46 0.18 -1.65 -2.11
N PHE A 47 1.06 -1.71 -1.10
CA PHE A 47 1.32 -0.58 -0.21
C PHE A 47 2.81 -0.28 -0.05
N LYS A 48 3.10 0.94 0.39
CA LYS A 48 4.41 1.45 0.79
C LYS A 48 4.34 1.97 2.22
N VAL A 49 5.33 1.62 3.03
CA VAL A 49 5.49 2.13 4.39
C VAL A 49 6.01 3.57 4.31
N PHE A 50 5.20 4.55 4.69
CA PHE A 50 5.64 5.94 4.74
C PHE A 50 6.04 6.39 6.15
N ALA A 51 5.52 5.74 7.19
CA ALA A 51 5.85 6.04 8.58
C ALA A 51 5.74 4.80 9.48
N LYS A 52 6.35 4.93 10.66
CA LYS A 52 6.25 3.98 11.77
C LYS A 52 5.86 4.73 13.03
N THR A 53 4.90 4.20 13.76
CA THR A 53 4.35 4.82 14.97
C THR A 53 4.19 3.81 16.10
N ALA A 54 3.86 4.28 17.30
CA ALA A 54 3.65 3.38 18.44
C ALA A 54 2.32 2.61 18.29
N THR A 55 1.26 3.31 17.91
CA THR A 55 -0.06 2.73 17.62
C THR A 55 -0.56 3.14 16.23
N ASP A 56 -1.54 2.41 15.72
CA ASP A 56 -2.24 2.72 14.47
C ASP A 56 -2.93 4.09 14.50
N THR A 57 -3.46 4.48 15.67
CA THR A 57 -4.09 5.80 15.88
C THR A 57 -3.14 6.99 15.73
N ASP A 58 -1.84 6.75 15.78
CA ASP A 58 -0.83 7.80 15.61
C ASP A 58 -0.51 8.06 14.12
N CYS A 59 -1.02 7.24 13.21
CA CYS A 59 -0.85 7.47 11.78
C CYS A 59 -1.61 8.74 11.34
N PRO A 60 -1.06 9.54 10.41
CA PRO A 60 -1.80 10.61 9.76
C PRO A 60 -3.16 10.14 9.25
N ARG A 61 -4.16 11.03 9.28
CA ARG A 61 -5.54 10.66 8.92
C ARG A 61 -5.68 10.38 7.42
N ASP A 62 -4.72 10.85 6.64
CA ASP A 62 -4.62 10.60 5.20
C ASP A 62 -3.87 9.31 4.85
N ALA A 63 -3.48 8.49 5.83
CA ALA A 63 -2.94 7.16 5.54
C ALA A 63 -4.01 6.29 4.85
N ASP A 64 -3.65 5.60 3.78
CA ASP A 64 -4.58 4.71 3.08
C ASP A 64 -4.90 3.46 3.92
N SER A 65 -3.93 3.00 4.70
CA SER A 65 -4.10 1.89 5.64
C SER A 65 -3.10 1.97 6.79
N SER A 66 -3.34 1.16 7.83
CA SER A 66 -2.40 0.97 8.92
C SER A 66 -2.29 -0.51 9.27
N TYR A 67 -1.10 -0.94 9.67
CA TYR A 67 -0.86 -2.30 10.12
C TYR A 67 -0.27 -2.31 11.52
N TYR A 68 -1.02 -2.86 12.47
CA TYR A 68 -0.58 -3.01 13.85
C TYR A 68 -0.28 -4.47 14.19
N ALA A 69 1.00 -4.80 14.32
CA ALA A 69 1.42 -6.12 14.78
C ALA A 69 1.32 -6.21 16.30
N LYS A 70 0.30 -6.91 16.82
CA LYS A 70 0.22 -7.27 18.24
C LYS A 70 1.39 -8.20 18.58
N ARG A 71 2.34 -7.75 19.40
CA ARG A 71 3.46 -8.57 19.85
C ARG A 71 3.14 -9.23 21.18
N GLY A 72 3.56 -10.49 21.33
CA GLY A 72 3.54 -11.20 22.61
C GLY A 72 4.57 -10.65 23.59
N PHE A 73 4.25 -10.76 24.88
CA PHE A 73 5.06 -10.50 26.10
C PHE A 73 6.37 -9.72 25.90
N GLY A 74 6.33 -8.41 26.20
CA GLY A 74 7.51 -7.58 26.48
C GLY A 74 8.17 -6.88 25.29
N ARG A 75 7.74 -7.13 24.05
CA ARG A 75 8.21 -6.36 22.89
C ARG A 75 7.34 -5.13 22.65
N LYS A 76 7.96 -4.00 22.33
CA LYS A 76 7.22 -2.80 21.90
C LYS A 76 6.46 -3.13 20.62
N SER A 77 5.13 -3.03 20.69
CA SER A 77 4.29 -2.99 19.51
C SER A 77 4.62 -1.75 18.68
N GLN A 78 4.49 -1.87 17.36
CA GLN A 78 4.73 -0.78 16.43
C GLN A 78 3.68 -0.90 15.32
N ALA A 79 3.09 0.22 14.96
CA ALA A 79 2.24 0.33 13.78
C ALA A 79 3.05 0.81 12.57
N LEU A 80 2.62 0.37 11.40
CA LEU A 80 3.09 0.86 10.11
C LEU A 80 1.97 1.67 9.49
N CYS A 81 2.29 2.89 9.05
CA CYS A 81 1.38 3.72 8.28
C CYS A 81 1.68 3.50 6.80
N LEU A 82 0.64 3.17 6.04
CA LEU A 82 0.75 2.65 4.69
C LEU A 82 0.03 3.57 3.71
N ASP A 83 0.67 3.83 2.58
CA ASP A 83 0.03 4.39 1.40
C ASP A 83 -0.02 3.35 0.30
N ILE A 84 -0.95 3.47 -0.61
CA ILE A 84 -0.95 2.71 -1.85
C ILE A 84 0.41 2.92 -2.55
N ASP A 85 1.00 1.83 -3.05
CA ASP A 85 2.24 1.86 -3.82
C ASP A 85 2.00 2.44 -5.23
N TRP A 86 1.71 3.73 -5.29
CA TRP A 86 1.47 4.44 -6.53
C TRP A 86 2.75 4.51 -7.37
N VAL A 87 2.68 4.01 -8.59
CA VAL A 87 3.74 4.11 -9.59
C VAL A 87 3.15 4.74 -10.84
N VAL A 88 3.71 5.88 -11.25
CA VAL A 88 3.25 6.61 -12.45
C VAL A 88 3.30 5.68 -13.66
N GLY A 89 2.20 5.64 -14.42
CA GLY A 89 2.00 4.76 -15.56
C GLY A 89 1.49 3.35 -15.22
N SER A 90 1.48 2.96 -13.94
CA SER A 90 0.96 1.66 -13.49
C SER A 90 -0.49 1.76 -13.00
N CYS A 91 -1.20 0.62 -13.01
CA CYS A 91 -2.58 0.53 -12.60
C CYS A 91 -2.77 -0.20 -11.27
N MET A 92 -3.70 0.32 -10.48
CA MET A 92 -4.21 -0.29 -9.26
C MET A 92 -5.70 -0.52 -9.44
N ASN A 93 -6.20 -1.70 -9.07
CA ASN A 93 -7.61 -1.89 -8.80
C ASN A 93 -7.84 -1.44 -7.35
N VAL A 94 -8.48 -0.30 -7.18
CA VAL A 94 -8.73 0.29 -5.86
C VAL A 94 -10.21 0.12 -5.54
N PRO A 95 -10.58 -0.81 -4.64
CA PRO A 95 -11.97 -0.98 -4.25
C PRO A 95 -12.50 0.28 -3.57
N ASP A 96 -13.82 0.44 -3.55
CA ASP A 96 -14.46 1.45 -2.70
C ASP A 96 -14.15 1.16 -1.22
N LYS A 97 -14.29 2.17 -0.36
CA LYS A 97 -13.74 2.27 1.01
C LYS A 97 -14.05 1.13 2.01
N TRP A 98 -14.71 0.05 1.60
CA TRP A 98 -15.08 -1.10 2.42
C TRP A 98 -14.88 -2.48 1.75
N ASP A 99 -14.42 -2.52 0.49
CA ASP A 99 -14.42 -3.74 -0.33
C ASP A 99 -13.04 -4.40 -0.48
N GLY A 100 -12.11 -4.10 0.45
CA GLY A 100 -10.83 -4.78 0.60
C GLY A 100 -9.61 -3.92 0.30
N ASP A 101 -8.46 -4.58 0.17
CA ASP A 101 -7.19 -3.91 -0.11
C ASP A 101 -7.04 -3.62 -1.61
N PRO A 102 -6.39 -2.51 -1.97
CA PRO A 102 -6.00 -2.24 -3.34
C PRO A 102 -5.03 -3.30 -3.83
N VAL A 103 -5.09 -3.61 -5.13
CA VAL A 103 -4.19 -4.58 -5.76
C VAL A 103 -3.65 -4.05 -7.07
N ARG A 104 -2.39 -4.34 -7.36
CA ARG A 104 -1.81 -3.98 -8.66
C ARG A 104 -2.38 -4.89 -9.74
N VAL A 105 -2.75 -4.31 -10.86
CA VAL A 105 -3.32 -5.01 -12.02
C VAL A 105 -2.70 -4.51 -13.31
N ASP A 106 -2.78 -5.33 -14.37
CA ASP A 106 -2.49 -4.83 -15.72
C ASP A 106 -3.53 -3.78 -16.10
N CYS A 107 -3.10 -2.66 -16.67
CA CYS A 107 -4.00 -1.61 -17.14
C CYS A 107 -5.00 -2.09 -18.19
N ASN A 108 -4.69 -3.18 -18.90
CA ASN A 108 -5.54 -3.80 -19.91
C ASN A 108 -6.36 -4.99 -19.36
N ASP A 109 -6.30 -5.28 -18.05
CA ASP A 109 -7.09 -6.35 -17.46
C ASP A 109 -8.57 -5.99 -17.47
N ARG A 110 -9.32 -6.62 -18.39
CA ARG A 110 -10.76 -6.38 -18.59
C ARG A 110 -11.63 -6.96 -17.47
N ASN A 111 -11.06 -7.75 -16.56
CA ASN A 111 -11.82 -8.33 -15.45
C ASN A 111 -11.82 -7.42 -14.22
N ALA A 112 -10.82 -6.54 -14.07
CA ALA A 112 -10.74 -5.58 -12.97
C ALA A 112 -11.70 -4.40 -13.21
N GLN A 113 -12.54 -4.10 -12.22
CA GLN A 113 -13.63 -3.12 -12.34
C GLN A 113 -13.20 -1.70 -11.94
N ASN A 114 -12.43 -1.54 -10.86
CA ASN A 114 -12.08 -0.22 -10.31
C ASN A 114 -10.63 0.15 -10.63
N LYS A 115 -10.25 0.04 -11.91
CA LYS A 115 -8.90 0.32 -12.36
C LYS A 115 -8.61 1.82 -12.37
N LYS A 116 -7.59 2.21 -11.61
CA LYS A 116 -7.04 3.57 -11.57
C LYS A 116 -5.59 3.53 -12.04
N ARG A 117 -5.25 4.29 -13.08
CA ARG A 117 -3.86 4.49 -13.51
C ARG A 117 -3.32 5.76 -12.88
N ALA A 118 -2.18 5.67 -12.19
CA ALA A 118 -1.52 6.87 -11.68
C ALA A 118 -0.88 7.63 -12.84
N THR A 119 -1.25 8.89 -13.02
CA THR A 119 -0.77 9.74 -14.13
C THR A 119 0.33 10.68 -13.68
N GLN A 120 0.25 11.19 -12.44
CA GLN A 120 1.19 12.15 -11.89
C GLN A 120 1.10 12.18 -10.36
N VAL A 121 2.17 12.65 -9.71
CA VAL A 121 2.14 13.03 -8.30
C VAL A 121 2.43 14.53 -8.19
N LEU A 122 1.47 15.29 -7.64
CA LEU A 122 1.58 16.72 -7.40
C LEU A 122 2.05 16.96 -5.97
N GLN A 123 3.15 17.69 -5.82
CA GLN A 123 3.67 18.10 -4.51
C GLN A 123 3.11 19.47 -4.14
N GLY A 124 2.81 19.70 -2.87
CA GLY A 124 2.26 20.96 -2.39
C GLY A 124 0.77 21.18 -2.70
N VAL A 125 0.10 20.14 -3.21
CA VAL A 125 -1.30 20.14 -3.61
C VAL A 125 -2.03 19.10 -2.77
N SER A 126 -3.12 19.50 -2.13
CA SER A 126 -3.95 18.62 -1.28
C SER A 126 -5.39 18.49 -1.79
N THR A 127 -5.62 18.73 -3.08
CA THR A 127 -6.90 18.56 -3.78
C THR A 127 -6.71 17.73 -5.05
N ALA A 128 -7.78 17.09 -5.52
CA ALA A 128 -7.83 16.41 -6.81
C ALA A 128 -8.15 17.36 -7.99
N ASP A 129 -8.56 18.59 -7.71
CA ASP A 129 -9.00 19.54 -8.75
C ASP A 129 -7.88 19.92 -9.74
N ASP A 130 -6.63 19.87 -9.28
CA ASP A 130 -5.45 20.18 -10.11
C ASP A 130 -5.01 18.99 -10.99
N CYS A 131 -5.65 17.83 -10.83
CA CYS A 131 -5.43 16.69 -11.71
C CYS A 131 -6.15 16.90 -13.05
N MET A 132 -5.53 16.46 -14.15
CA MET A 132 -6.08 16.63 -15.51
C MET A 132 -7.50 16.07 -15.68
N THR A 133 -7.81 14.99 -14.96
CA THR A 133 -9.11 14.31 -14.94
C THR A 133 -10.04 14.81 -13.83
N ALA A 134 -9.57 15.74 -12.98
CA ALA A 134 -10.13 16.06 -11.67
C ALA A 134 -10.29 14.85 -10.73
N LEU A 135 -9.58 13.75 -11.00
CA LEU A 135 -9.58 12.54 -10.19
C LEU A 135 -8.19 12.32 -9.58
N GLY A 136 -8.17 12.06 -8.28
CA GLY A 136 -6.93 11.88 -7.54
C GLY A 136 -7.17 11.46 -6.10
N TYR A 137 -6.10 11.01 -5.47
CA TYR A 137 -6.04 10.66 -4.05
C TYR A 137 -5.23 11.75 -3.32
N PRO A 138 -5.90 12.72 -2.67
CA PRO A 138 -5.24 13.78 -1.93
C PRO A 138 -4.79 13.29 -0.55
N TYR A 139 -3.51 13.48 -0.24
CA TYR A 139 -2.89 13.23 1.05
C TYR A 139 -2.73 14.57 1.78
N ILE A 140 -3.80 14.98 2.45
CA ILE A 140 -3.98 16.35 2.97
C ILE A 140 -3.02 16.68 4.11
N ASP A 141 -2.78 15.74 5.03
CA ASP A 141 -1.91 15.97 6.18
C ASP A 141 -0.43 16.04 5.73
N ARG A 142 -0.08 15.47 4.57
CA ARG A 142 1.27 15.46 3.98
C ARG A 142 1.44 16.33 2.74
N ASN A 143 0.39 17.03 2.34
CA ASN A 143 0.36 18.04 1.27
C ASN A 143 0.86 17.55 -0.11
N PHE A 144 0.35 16.41 -0.57
CA PHE A 144 0.55 15.95 -1.95
C PHE A 144 -0.69 15.21 -2.49
N THR A 145 -0.86 15.17 -3.80
CA THR A 145 -1.96 14.45 -4.45
C THR A 145 -1.41 13.49 -5.49
N VAL A 146 -1.92 12.25 -5.51
CA VAL A 146 -1.69 11.33 -6.62
C VAL A 146 -2.84 11.45 -7.61
N CYS A 147 -2.55 11.98 -8.79
CA CYS A 147 -3.52 12.09 -9.87
C CYS A 147 -3.72 10.73 -10.56
N VAL A 148 -4.97 10.43 -10.85
CA VAL A 148 -5.35 9.18 -11.50
C VAL A 148 -6.31 9.40 -12.65
N GLU A 149 -6.38 8.42 -13.53
CA GLU A 149 -7.48 8.28 -14.47
C GLU A 149 -8.14 6.92 -14.26
N GLU A 150 -9.43 6.85 -14.54
CA GLU A 150 -10.19 5.60 -14.47
C GLU A 150 -10.10 4.89 -15.82
N LEU A 151 -9.80 3.59 -15.76
CA LEU A 151 -9.77 2.76 -16.95
C LEU A 151 -11.00 1.83 -16.97
N PRO A 152 -11.58 1.60 -18.16
CA PRO A 152 -12.71 0.68 -18.34
C PRO A 152 -12.30 -0.78 -18.16
#